data_AF-A0A949CUN5-F1
#
_entry.id   AF-A0A949CUN5-F1
#
_cell.length_a   1.000
_cell.length_b   1.000
_cell.length_c   1.000
_cell.angle_alpha   90.00
_cell.angle_beta   90.00
_cell.angle_gamma   90.00
#
_symmetry.space_group_name_H-M   'P 1'
#
loop_
_entity.id
_entity.type
_entity.pdbx_description
1 polymer ?
#
loop_
_entity_poly.entity_id
_entity_poly.type
_entity_poly.pdbx_seq_one_letter_code
_entity_poly.pdbx_strand_id
1 'polypeptide(L)'
;MNNEFINSDPLSISPLPFVLTPTADGSTTFFSTEFGETFHSIHGARLEAELKFVQPAQLKDLSHRADLTLLDICYGLGYNTAAALTTIWAMNPNCRVKLVALERDGWVPKAAVSAHCFQGWTPSIVNCLNHIAIQHYCSTPVLDAQLIIGDARQTIMGLVESRFQADVIFLDPFSPPHCPQLWTVEFLSFISKCLLPHGCLVTYSCAAAIRSVLQQIGLHIGNTPPVGRRSPGTVARWYPELIPVDGALTQWEWEHLLTRAATPYRDPTLNDDAPIILARRQKEQSISILEPTSQWRKRWRR
;
A
#
# COMPACT_ATOMS: atom_id res chain seq x y z
N MET A 1 18.13 -28.48 -49.94
CA MET A 1 18.47 -27.99 -48.60
C MET A 1 17.56 -26.80 -48.33
N ASN A 2 16.38 -27.09 -47.77
CA ASN A 2 15.40 -26.06 -47.43
C ASN A 2 15.70 -25.60 -46.00
N ASN A 3 16.10 -24.34 -45.85
CA ASN A 3 16.14 -23.67 -44.56
C ASN A 3 14.76 -23.05 -44.31
N GLU A 4 13.94 -23.72 -43.51
CA GLU A 4 12.78 -23.09 -42.88
C GLU A 4 13.27 -22.19 -41.74
N PHE A 5 13.16 -20.88 -41.96
CA PHE A 5 13.20 -19.90 -40.89
C PHE A 5 11.95 -20.12 -40.02
N ILE A 6 12.14 -20.71 -38.85
CA ILE A 6 11.15 -20.72 -37.78
C ILE A 6 11.01 -19.27 -37.29
N ASN A 7 9.95 -18.60 -37.74
CA ASN A 7 9.43 -17.40 -37.10
C ASN A 7 9.10 -17.76 -35.65
N SER A 8 9.93 -17.29 -34.71
CA SER A 8 9.56 -17.26 -33.31
C SER A 8 8.66 -16.04 -33.10
N ASP A 9 7.40 -16.32 -32.82
CA ASP A 9 6.41 -15.33 -32.41
C ASP A 9 6.90 -14.62 -31.12
N PRO A 10 7.04 -13.28 -31.08
CA PRO A 10 7.53 -12.57 -29.89
C PRO A 10 6.56 -12.62 -28.70
N LEU A 11 5.42 -13.29 -28.85
CA LEU A 11 4.33 -13.36 -27.88
C LEU A 11 4.13 -14.78 -27.30
N SER A 12 5.19 -15.58 -27.14
CA SER A 12 5.11 -16.73 -26.23
C SER A 12 5.05 -16.23 -24.77
N ILE A 13 3.90 -15.71 -24.39
CA ILE A 13 3.60 -15.20 -23.06
C ILE A 13 3.61 -16.42 -22.13
N SER A 14 4.68 -16.57 -21.35
CA SER A 14 4.59 -17.29 -20.07
C SER A 14 3.35 -16.75 -19.36
N PRO A 15 2.45 -17.61 -18.83
CA PRO A 15 1.20 -17.14 -18.24
C PRO A 15 1.52 -16.02 -17.25
N LEU A 16 0.87 -14.87 -17.43
CA LEU A 16 1.02 -13.74 -16.53
C LEU A 16 0.82 -14.27 -15.10
N PRO A 17 1.65 -13.88 -14.11
CA PRO A 17 1.56 -14.39 -12.74
C PRO A 17 0.30 -13.90 -11.99
N PHE A 18 -0.66 -13.33 -12.72
CA PHE A 18 -1.87 -12.76 -12.19
C PHE A 18 -3.07 -12.93 -13.14
N VAL A 19 -4.26 -13.05 -12.54
CA VAL A 19 -5.54 -13.32 -13.23
C VAL A 19 -6.53 -12.18 -12.98
N LEU A 20 -7.11 -11.61 -14.05
CA LEU A 20 -8.16 -10.59 -13.94
C LEU A 20 -9.40 -11.14 -13.23
N THR A 21 -9.86 -10.43 -12.21
CA THR A 21 -10.92 -10.84 -11.29
C THR A 21 -11.90 -9.69 -11.09
N PRO A 22 -13.21 -9.88 -11.33
CA PRO A 22 -14.21 -8.84 -11.06
C PRO A 22 -14.43 -8.65 -9.56
N THR A 23 -14.84 -7.45 -9.17
CA THR A 23 -15.19 -7.11 -7.78
C THR A 23 -16.64 -6.63 -7.68
N ALA A 24 -17.20 -6.62 -6.47
CA ALA A 24 -18.62 -6.34 -6.25
C ALA A 24 -19.04 -4.88 -6.52
N ASP A 25 -18.11 -3.93 -6.58
CA ASP A 25 -18.40 -2.52 -6.93
C ASP A 25 -18.33 -2.23 -8.44
N GLY A 26 -18.13 -3.28 -9.26
CA GLY A 26 -18.00 -3.17 -10.72
C GLY A 26 -16.59 -2.85 -11.22
N SER A 27 -15.63 -2.58 -10.34
CA SER A 27 -14.21 -2.51 -10.68
C SER A 27 -13.58 -3.91 -10.78
N THR A 28 -12.33 -3.98 -11.23
CA THR A 28 -11.58 -5.23 -11.37
C THR A 28 -10.32 -5.21 -10.52
N THR A 29 -9.91 -6.37 -10.04
CA THR A 29 -8.60 -6.60 -9.42
C THR A 29 -7.85 -7.68 -10.17
N PHE A 30 -6.57 -7.83 -9.89
CA PHE A 30 -5.84 -9.05 -10.20
C PHE A 30 -5.81 -10.00 -8.99
N PHE A 31 -5.76 -11.30 -9.25
CA PHE A 31 -5.36 -12.32 -8.29
C PHE A 31 -3.91 -12.73 -8.58
N SER A 32 -3.00 -12.58 -7.63
CA SER A 32 -1.61 -13.03 -7.76
C SER A 32 -1.51 -14.50 -7.40
N THR A 33 -0.98 -15.33 -8.31
CA THR A 33 -0.73 -16.74 -8.02
C THR A 33 0.50 -16.94 -7.12
N GLU A 34 1.47 -16.02 -7.17
CA GLU A 34 2.65 -16.01 -6.31
C GLU A 34 2.28 -15.79 -4.84
N PHE A 35 1.44 -14.79 -4.57
CA PHE A 35 1.05 -14.44 -3.19
C PHE A 35 -0.22 -15.15 -2.73
N GLY A 36 -1.03 -15.70 -3.64
CA GLY A 36 -2.31 -16.34 -3.31
C GLY A 36 -3.37 -15.36 -2.81
N GLU A 37 -3.24 -14.08 -3.17
CA GLU A 37 -4.11 -12.98 -2.74
C GLU A 37 -4.51 -12.12 -3.94
N THR A 38 -5.65 -11.43 -3.82
CA THR A 38 -6.00 -10.37 -4.77
C THR A 38 -5.27 -9.07 -4.43
N PHE A 39 -4.88 -8.29 -5.45
CA PHE A 39 -4.25 -6.99 -5.27
C PHE A 39 -5.15 -6.00 -4.53
N HIS A 40 -6.45 -6.08 -4.76
CA HIS A 40 -7.47 -5.35 -4.02
C HIS A 40 -8.62 -6.28 -3.62
N SER A 41 -9.46 -5.80 -2.73
CA SER A 41 -10.67 -6.42 -2.22
C SER A 41 -11.63 -6.86 -3.32
N ILE A 42 -12.05 -8.13 -3.28
CA ILE A 42 -13.17 -8.64 -4.11
C ILE A 42 -14.52 -7.96 -3.82
N HIS A 43 -14.67 -7.25 -2.69
CA HIS A 43 -15.90 -6.48 -2.43
C HIS A 43 -15.94 -5.13 -3.15
N GLY A 44 -14.82 -4.72 -3.74
CA GLY A 44 -14.73 -3.47 -4.47
C GLY A 44 -13.33 -2.89 -4.37
N ALA A 45 -12.60 -2.90 -5.48
CA ALA A 45 -11.22 -2.45 -5.52
C ALA A 45 -11.14 -0.91 -5.61
N ARG A 46 -12.06 -0.28 -6.34
CA ARG A 46 -12.22 1.18 -6.32
C ARG A 46 -12.69 1.66 -4.95
N LEU A 47 -13.70 1.00 -4.37
CA LEU A 47 -14.24 1.36 -3.07
C LEU A 47 -13.19 1.23 -1.96
N GLU A 48 -12.32 0.22 -2.04
CA GLU A 48 -11.20 0.08 -1.13
C GLU A 48 -10.22 1.25 -1.23
N ALA A 49 -9.79 1.63 -2.44
CA ALA A 49 -8.91 2.79 -2.64
C ALA A 49 -9.50 4.08 -2.05
N GLU A 50 -10.79 4.33 -2.31
CA GLU A 50 -11.49 5.51 -1.82
C GLU A 50 -11.63 5.52 -0.28
N LEU A 51 -12.07 4.41 0.33
CA LEU A 51 -12.43 4.38 1.74
C LEU A 51 -11.30 3.96 2.69
N LYS A 52 -10.32 3.18 2.23
CA LYS A 52 -9.18 2.74 3.05
C LYS A 52 -7.96 3.64 2.93
N PHE A 53 -7.81 4.37 1.82
CA PHE A 53 -6.63 5.21 1.57
C PHE A 53 -6.98 6.69 1.46
N VAL A 54 -7.82 7.08 0.51
CA VAL A 54 -8.10 8.50 0.22
C VAL A 54 -8.83 9.20 1.35
N GLN A 55 -9.93 8.62 1.85
CA GLN A 55 -10.72 9.22 2.92
C GLN A 55 -9.91 9.34 4.23
N PRO A 56 -9.21 8.29 4.71
CA PRO A 56 -8.44 8.40 5.96
C PRO A 56 -7.22 9.32 5.86
N ALA A 57 -6.66 9.48 4.65
CA ALA A 57 -5.63 10.48 4.38
C ALA A 57 -6.17 11.92 4.37
N GLN A 58 -7.49 12.11 4.43
CA GLN A 58 -8.16 13.42 4.39
C GLN A 58 -7.78 14.22 3.13
N LEU A 59 -7.67 13.54 1.99
CA LEU A 59 -7.22 14.19 0.74
C LEU A 59 -8.16 15.31 0.27
N LYS A 60 -9.45 15.25 0.62
CA LYS A 60 -10.37 16.36 0.35
C LYS A 60 -9.91 17.65 1.04
N ASP A 61 -9.55 17.58 2.32
CA ASP A 61 -9.11 18.76 3.07
C ASP A 61 -7.71 19.21 2.63
N LEU A 62 -6.80 18.26 2.41
CA LEU A 62 -5.44 18.55 1.94
C LEU A 62 -5.42 19.21 0.55
N SER A 63 -6.39 18.91 -0.32
CA SER A 63 -6.47 19.45 -1.68
C SER A 63 -6.64 20.98 -1.76
N HIS A 64 -7.02 21.63 -0.65
CA HIS A 64 -7.07 23.10 -0.57
C HIS A 64 -5.69 23.75 -0.60
N ARG A 65 -4.61 22.97 -0.43
CA ARG A 65 -3.23 23.44 -0.62
C ARG A 65 -2.91 23.61 -2.12
N ALA A 66 -1.89 24.40 -2.41
CA ALA A 66 -1.39 24.56 -3.78
C ALA A 66 -0.62 23.34 -4.28
N ASP A 67 0.09 22.65 -3.38
CA ASP A 67 0.97 21.53 -3.69
C ASP A 67 0.77 20.40 -2.67
N LEU A 68 0.72 19.16 -3.18
CA LEU A 68 0.72 17.93 -2.40
C LEU A 68 1.75 16.94 -2.95
N THR A 69 2.46 16.27 -2.04
CA THR A 69 3.38 15.18 -2.38
C THR A 69 2.84 13.86 -1.86
N LEU A 70 2.71 12.87 -2.74
CA LEU A 70 2.20 11.53 -2.44
C LEU A 70 3.29 10.49 -2.69
N LEU A 71 3.31 9.46 -1.84
CA LEU A 71 4.09 8.24 -2.02
C LEU A 71 3.15 7.03 -2.07
N ASP A 72 3.12 6.30 -3.18
CA ASP A 72 2.28 5.11 -3.38
C ASP A 72 3.16 3.85 -3.39
N ILE A 73 3.20 3.11 -2.28
CA ILE A 73 4.06 1.92 -2.12
C ILE A 73 3.24 0.68 -2.44
N CYS A 74 3.75 -0.11 -3.41
CA CYS A 74 3.03 -1.20 -4.08
C CYS A 74 1.91 -0.67 -4.96
N TYR A 75 2.31 0.11 -5.97
CA TYR A 75 1.41 0.75 -6.93
C TYR A 75 0.38 -0.23 -7.52
N GLY A 76 0.79 -1.46 -7.83
CA GLY A 76 -0.08 -2.50 -8.35
C GLY A 76 -0.81 -2.04 -9.61
N LEU A 77 -2.15 -2.03 -9.53
CA LEU A 77 -3.01 -1.55 -10.62
C LEU A 77 -3.05 -0.02 -10.73
N GLY A 78 -2.65 0.72 -9.70
CA GLY A 78 -2.71 2.19 -9.65
C GLY A 78 -4.02 2.77 -9.13
N TYR A 79 -4.87 1.97 -8.47
CA TYR A 79 -6.17 2.44 -7.98
C TYR A 79 -6.08 3.46 -6.83
N ASN A 80 -5.11 3.31 -5.92
CA ASN A 80 -4.90 4.30 -4.86
C ASN A 80 -4.51 5.66 -5.46
N THR A 81 -3.57 5.66 -6.41
CA THR A 81 -3.24 6.84 -7.22
C THR A 81 -4.45 7.40 -7.97
N ALA A 82 -5.23 6.56 -8.66
CA ALA A 82 -6.42 6.99 -9.41
C ALA A 82 -7.44 7.71 -8.51
N ALA A 83 -7.75 7.11 -7.36
CA ALA A 83 -8.69 7.63 -6.38
C ALA A 83 -8.19 8.94 -5.76
N ALA A 84 -6.89 9.02 -5.45
CA ALA A 84 -6.26 10.21 -4.90
C ALA A 84 -6.31 11.39 -5.87
N LEU A 85 -5.82 11.21 -7.11
CA LEU A 85 -5.82 12.26 -8.13
C LEU A 85 -7.24 12.73 -8.46
N THR A 86 -8.18 11.80 -8.57
CA THR A 86 -9.60 12.12 -8.80
C THR A 86 -10.16 12.99 -7.69
N THR A 87 -9.88 12.64 -6.42
CA THR A 87 -10.38 13.39 -5.26
C THR A 87 -9.73 14.77 -5.17
N ILE A 88 -8.42 14.86 -5.34
CA ILE A 88 -7.67 16.11 -5.25
C ILE A 88 -8.17 17.09 -6.32
N TRP A 89 -8.25 16.67 -7.58
CA TRP A 89 -8.61 17.58 -8.67
C TRP A 89 -10.11 17.85 -8.78
N ALA A 90 -10.97 16.99 -8.22
CA ALA A 90 -12.39 17.31 -8.05
C ALA A 90 -12.59 18.48 -7.06
N MET A 91 -11.74 18.57 -6.03
CA MET A 91 -11.81 19.63 -5.02
C MET A 91 -11.04 20.89 -5.42
N ASN A 92 -9.87 20.73 -6.03
CA ASN A 92 -9.02 21.81 -6.51
C ASN A 92 -8.31 21.38 -7.82
N PRO A 93 -8.85 21.73 -8.99
CA PRO A 93 -8.27 21.38 -10.28
C PRO A 93 -6.86 21.94 -10.52
N ASN A 94 -6.43 22.94 -9.73
CA ASN A 94 -5.12 23.58 -9.83
C ASN A 94 -4.11 23.08 -8.79
N CYS A 95 -4.50 22.16 -7.90
CA CYS A 95 -3.56 21.55 -6.95
C CYS A 95 -2.52 20.76 -7.73
N ARG A 96 -1.25 21.15 -7.59
CA ARG A 96 -0.13 20.40 -8.16
C ARG A 96 0.15 19.18 -7.29
N VAL A 97 0.25 18.03 -7.92
CA VAL A 97 0.55 16.78 -7.24
C VAL A 97 1.93 16.29 -7.69
N LYS A 98 2.85 16.14 -6.76
CA LYS A 98 4.06 15.34 -6.94
C LYS A 98 3.78 13.93 -6.46
N LEU A 99 3.95 12.94 -7.32
CA LEU A 99 3.70 11.53 -7.01
C LEU A 99 4.96 10.72 -7.24
N VAL A 100 5.38 9.97 -6.23
CA VAL A 100 6.33 8.87 -6.42
C VAL A 100 5.60 7.57 -6.10
N ALA A 101 5.69 6.60 -7.00
CA ALA A 101 5.11 5.28 -6.81
C ALA A 101 6.22 4.22 -6.87
N LEU A 102 6.12 3.18 -6.04
CA LEU A 102 7.06 2.06 -6.01
C LEU A 102 6.33 0.78 -6.40
N GLU A 103 6.88 0.03 -7.35
CA GLU A 103 6.32 -1.26 -7.79
C GLU A 103 7.44 -2.23 -8.12
N ARG A 104 7.30 -3.50 -7.69
CA ARG A 104 8.29 -4.53 -8.00
C ARG A 104 8.15 -4.99 -9.44
N ASP A 105 6.93 -5.24 -9.90
CA ASP A 105 6.64 -5.79 -11.23
C ASP A 105 5.96 -4.76 -12.13
N GLY A 106 6.75 -4.15 -13.03
CA GLY A 106 6.25 -3.20 -14.01
C GLY A 106 5.25 -3.77 -15.03
N TRP A 107 5.06 -5.09 -15.09
CA TRP A 107 4.00 -5.69 -15.91
C TRP A 107 2.60 -5.52 -15.32
N VAL A 108 2.46 -5.46 -13.99
CA VAL A 108 1.17 -5.30 -13.32
C VAL A 108 0.43 -4.02 -13.78
N PRO A 109 1.03 -2.82 -13.69
CA PRO A 109 0.33 -1.61 -14.13
C PRO A 109 0.09 -1.58 -15.63
N LYS A 110 0.99 -2.16 -16.45
CA LYS A 110 0.78 -2.30 -17.90
C LYS A 110 -0.40 -3.21 -18.22
N ALA A 111 -0.53 -4.32 -17.49
CA ALA A 111 -1.66 -5.23 -17.62
C ALA A 111 -2.96 -4.57 -17.18
N ALA A 112 -2.95 -3.73 -16.15
CA ALA A 112 -4.13 -2.98 -15.72
C ALA A 112 -4.66 -2.06 -16.83
N VAL A 113 -3.76 -1.38 -17.56
CA VAL A 113 -4.10 -0.59 -18.76
C VAL A 113 -4.71 -1.48 -19.85
N SER A 114 -4.02 -2.55 -20.24
CA SER A 114 -4.47 -3.45 -21.32
C SER A 114 -5.79 -4.15 -21.00
N ALA A 115 -6.05 -4.44 -19.73
CA ALA A 115 -7.28 -5.04 -19.25
C ALA A 115 -8.42 -4.03 -19.03
N HIS A 116 -8.20 -2.74 -19.35
CA HIS A 116 -9.19 -1.67 -19.19
C HIS A 116 -9.68 -1.51 -17.74
N CYS A 117 -8.81 -1.75 -16.75
CA CYS A 117 -9.16 -1.69 -15.33
C CYS A 117 -9.63 -0.28 -14.89
N PHE A 118 -9.37 0.75 -15.69
CA PHE A 118 -9.74 2.13 -15.39
C PHE A 118 -11.06 2.57 -16.07
N GLN A 119 -11.89 1.65 -16.52
CA GLN A 119 -13.23 1.99 -16.99
C GLN A 119 -14.03 2.65 -15.85
N GLY A 120 -14.65 3.80 -16.14
CA GLY A 120 -15.43 4.57 -15.15
C GLY A 120 -14.65 5.66 -14.38
N TRP A 121 -13.35 5.81 -14.66
CA TRP A 121 -12.57 7.00 -14.28
C TRP A 121 -12.65 8.05 -15.40
N THR A 122 -12.34 9.32 -15.08
CA THR A 122 -12.37 10.39 -16.09
C THR A 122 -11.23 10.21 -17.10
N PRO A 123 -11.39 10.66 -18.37
CA PRO A 123 -10.36 10.49 -19.39
C PRO A 123 -9.00 11.10 -19.01
N SER A 124 -8.99 12.22 -18.28
CA SER A 124 -7.74 12.85 -17.81
C SER A 124 -6.98 11.95 -16.82
N ILE A 125 -7.70 11.32 -15.89
CA ILE A 125 -7.12 10.39 -14.91
C ILE A 125 -6.60 9.14 -15.63
N VAL A 126 -7.40 8.56 -16.52
CA VAL A 126 -6.99 7.39 -17.32
C VAL A 126 -5.73 7.69 -18.13
N ASN A 127 -5.65 8.85 -18.77
CA ASN A 127 -4.45 9.25 -19.52
C ASN A 127 -3.21 9.37 -18.63
N CYS A 128 -3.35 9.95 -17.42
CA CYS A 128 -2.24 10.02 -16.46
C CYS A 128 -1.77 8.62 -16.05
N LEU A 129 -2.71 7.73 -15.66
CA LEU A 129 -2.40 6.36 -15.25
C LEU A 129 -1.76 5.55 -16.38
N ASN A 130 -2.22 5.72 -17.62
CA ASN A 130 -1.62 5.08 -18.79
C ASN A 130 -0.17 5.53 -18.98
N HIS A 131 0.11 6.84 -18.87
CA HIS A 131 1.49 7.35 -18.95
C HIS A 131 2.36 6.81 -17.81
N ILE A 132 1.87 6.83 -16.57
CA ILE A 132 2.58 6.26 -15.41
C ILE A 132 2.87 4.76 -15.64
N ALA A 133 1.90 3.99 -16.10
CA ALA A 133 2.05 2.55 -16.29
C ALA A 133 2.99 2.16 -17.44
N ILE A 134 2.92 2.86 -18.58
CA ILE A 134 3.68 2.50 -19.79
C ILE A 134 5.06 3.16 -19.80
N GLN A 135 5.11 4.47 -19.48
CA GLN A 135 6.33 5.28 -19.57
C GLN A 135 7.06 5.42 -18.24
N HIS A 136 6.45 4.97 -17.13
CA HIS A 136 6.97 5.12 -15.78
C HIS A 136 7.07 6.59 -15.31
N TYR A 137 6.48 7.53 -16.06
CA TYR A 137 6.34 8.92 -15.66
C TYR A 137 5.09 9.55 -16.28
N CYS A 138 4.57 10.60 -15.66
CA CYS A 138 3.57 11.48 -16.25
C CYS A 138 3.79 12.92 -15.79
N SER A 139 3.97 13.83 -16.74
CA SER A 139 4.13 15.25 -16.44
C SER A 139 3.04 16.06 -17.14
N THR A 140 2.32 16.86 -16.36
CA THR A 140 1.32 17.82 -16.79
C THR A 140 1.48 19.09 -15.94
N PRO A 141 0.80 20.21 -16.24
CA PRO A 141 0.87 21.41 -15.39
C PRO A 141 0.48 21.18 -13.91
N VAL A 142 -0.28 20.11 -13.61
CA VAL A 142 -0.81 19.79 -12.27
C VAL A 142 -0.34 18.44 -11.73
N LEU A 143 0.49 17.69 -12.47
CA LEU A 143 1.01 16.39 -12.06
C LEU A 143 2.48 16.27 -12.45
N ASP A 144 3.31 15.89 -11.48
CA ASP A 144 4.65 15.35 -11.72
C ASP A 144 4.74 13.97 -11.05
N ALA A 145 4.57 12.92 -11.84
CA ALA A 145 4.51 11.54 -11.36
C ALA A 145 5.67 10.70 -11.89
N GLN A 146 6.25 9.90 -11.00
CA GLN A 146 7.28 8.91 -11.32
C GLN A 146 6.90 7.55 -10.71
N LEU A 147 6.97 6.50 -11.52
CA LEU A 147 6.86 5.11 -11.07
C LEU A 147 8.25 4.48 -11.11
N ILE A 148 8.75 4.05 -9.95
CA ILE A 148 10.06 3.42 -9.82
C ILE A 148 9.84 1.91 -9.74
N ILE A 149 10.37 1.20 -10.75
CA ILE A 149 10.31 -0.26 -10.80
C ILE A 149 11.50 -0.87 -10.07
N GLY A 150 11.23 -1.74 -9.09
CA GLY A 150 12.22 -2.45 -8.31
C GLY A 150 11.70 -2.88 -6.94
N ASP A 151 12.51 -3.65 -6.20
CA ASP A 151 12.19 -4.00 -4.82
C ASP A 151 12.03 -2.73 -3.97
N ALA A 152 10.85 -2.54 -3.37
CA ALA A 152 10.54 -1.38 -2.56
C ALA A 152 11.54 -1.19 -1.41
N ARG A 153 12.12 -2.28 -0.87
CA ARG A 153 13.16 -2.24 0.16
C ARG A 153 14.41 -1.50 -0.29
N GLN A 154 14.73 -1.55 -1.59
CA GLN A 154 15.89 -0.89 -2.19
C GLN A 154 15.51 0.50 -2.73
N THR A 155 14.38 0.63 -3.42
CA THR A 155 13.98 1.91 -4.04
C THR A 155 13.65 2.98 -2.99
N ILE A 156 13.12 2.60 -1.82
CA ILE A 156 12.90 3.54 -0.71
C ILE A 156 14.21 4.16 -0.19
N MET A 157 15.34 3.46 -0.29
CA MET A 157 16.64 3.98 0.16
C MET A 157 17.04 5.20 -0.68
N GLY A 158 16.85 5.15 -2.00
CA GLY A 158 17.11 6.30 -2.88
C GLY A 158 16.20 7.50 -2.59
N LEU A 159 14.95 7.26 -2.15
CA LEU A 159 14.06 8.34 -1.69
C LEU A 159 14.57 8.98 -0.40
N VAL A 160 15.05 8.17 0.56
CA VAL A 160 15.65 8.69 1.80
C VAL A 160 16.94 9.46 1.52
N GLU A 161 17.81 8.96 0.63
CA GLU A 161 19.05 9.64 0.24
C GLU A 161 18.79 11.00 -0.43
N SER A 162 17.76 11.06 -1.28
CA SER A 162 17.32 12.31 -1.91
C SER A 162 16.50 13.22 -0.98
N ARG A 163 16.32 12.83 0.29
CA ARG A 163 15.51 13.55 1.30
C ARG A 163 14.07 13.79 0.84
N PHE A 164 13.53 12.88 0.04
CA PHE A 164 12.14 12.93 -0.36
C PHE A 164 11.23 12.80 0.87
N GLN A 165 10.22 13.68 0.96
CA GLN A 165 9.19 13.61 1.99
C GLN A 165 7.81 13.83 1.36
N ALA A 166 6.83 13.07 1.83
CA ALA A 166 5.45 13.09 1.34
C ALA A 166 4.48 13.60 2.41
N ASP A 167 3.43 14.28 1.95
CA ASP A 167 2.26 14.64 2.76
C ASP A 167 1.42 13.40 3.07
N VAL A 168 1.36 12.46 2.12
CA VAL A 168 0.61 11.21 2.28
C VAL A 168 1.43 10.05 1.74
N ILE A 169 1.52 8.99 2.53
CA ILE A 169 2.10 7.70 2.13
C ILE A 169 0.98 6.65 2.13
N PHE A 170 0.72 6.03 0.99
CA PHE A 170 -0.07 4.81 0.91
C PHE A 170 0.87 3.61 0.99
N LEU A 171 0.59 2.72 1.95
CA LEU A 171 1.31 1.46 2.13
C LEU A 171 0.35 0.30 1.86
N ASP A 172 0.44 -0.28 0.66
CA ASP A 172 -0.50 -1.28 0.16
C ASP A 172 0.14 -2.57 -0.40
N PRO A 173 1.12 -3.20 0.29
CA PRO A 173 1.63 -4.50 -0.14
C PRO A 173 0.64 -5.61 0.20
N PHE A 174 0.84 -6.80 -0.39
CA PHE A 174 0.17 -8.03 0.05
C PHE A 174 0.32 -8.29 1.56
N SER A 175 -0.56 -9.10 2.14
CA SER A 175 -0.73 -9.13 3.59
C SER A 175 0.52 -9.63 4.33
N PRO A 176 0.74 -9.25 5.60
CA PRO A 176 1.99 -9.56 6.31
C PRO A 176 2.43 -11.03 6.33
N PRO A 177 1.54 -12.03 6.39
CA PRO A 177 1.95 -13.43 6.26
C PRO A 177 2.43 -13.81 4.85
N HIS A 178 1.95 -13.14 3.81
CA HIS A 178 2.21 -13.46 2.40
C HIS A 178 3.37 -12.64 1.81
N CYS A 179 3.54 -11.38 2.22
CA CYS A 179 4.63 -10.51 1.78
C CYS A 179 5.35 -9.83 2.97
N PRO A 180 5.92 -10.60 3.92
CA PRO A 180 6.52 -10.07 5.15
C PRO A 180 7.67 -9.07 4.92
N GLN A 181 8.32 -9.10 3.75
CA GLN A 181 9.42 -8.21 3.36
C GLN A 181 9.05 -6.73 3.50
N LEU A 182 7.80 -6.37 3.20
CA LEU A 182 7.32 -4.99 3.17
C LEU A 182 6.63 -4.54 4.46
N TRP A 183 6.84 -5.31 5.53
CA TRP A 183 6.21 -5.12 6.83
C TRP A 183 7.20 -5.17 7.99
N THR A 184 8.50 -5.17 7.68
CA THR A 184 9.57 -5.29 8.67
C THR A 184 9.86 -3.98 9.38
N VAL A 185 10.47 -4.08 10.55
CA VAL A 185 10.95 -2.91 11.33
C VAL A 185 11.83 -2.02 10.46
N GLU A 186 12.73 -2.64 9.72
CA GLU A 186 13.72 -1.97 8.90
C GLU A 186 13.04 -1.19 7.76
N PHE A 187 12.16 -1.84 7.00
CA PHE A 187 11.46 -1.19 5.89
C PHE A 187 10.51 -0.08 6.36
N LEU A 188 9.71 -0.32 7.41
CA LEU A 188 8.83 0.70 7.98
C LEU A 188 9.61 1.90 8.54
N SER A 189 10.81 1.67 9.08
CA SER A 189 11.71 2.76 9.51
C SER A 189 12.16 3.63 8.33
N PHE A 190 12.48 3.04 7.17
CA PHE A 190 12.78 3.82 5.96
C PHE A 190 11.56 4.61 5.47
N ILE A 191 10.38 3.99 5.43
CA ILE A 191 9.14 4.68 5.05
C ILE A 191 8.90 5.90 5.94
N SER A 192 9.08 5.78 7.25
CA SER A 192 8.85 6.89 8.19
C SER A 192 9.74 8.10 7.91
N LYS A 193 10.97 7.91 7.40
CA LYS A 193 11.87 9.01 7.01
C LYS A 193 11.36 9.80 5.81
N CYS A 194 10.51 9.19 4.99
CA CYS A 194 9.82 9.83 3.88
C CYS A 194 8.50 10.49 4.28
N LEU A 195 8.10 10.49 5.55
CA LEU A 195 6.85 11.10 6.01
C LEU A 195 7.10 12.51 6.57
N LEU A 196 6.41 13.52 6.02
CA LEU A 196 6.45 14.88 6.58
C LEU A 196 5.90 14.92 8.01
N PRO A 197 6.34 15.85 8.88
CA PRO A 197 5.84 15.98 10.26
C PRO A 197 4.30 16.04 10.38
N HIS A 198 3.63 16.75 9.48
CA HIS A 198 2.16 16.85 9.44
C HIS A 198 1.51 15.89 8.43
N GLY A 199 2.29 14.98 7.84
CA GLY A 199 1.79 14.00 6.89
C GLY A 199 1.02 12.86 7.56
N CYS A 200 0.56 11.93 6.74
CA CYS A 200 0.04 10.64 7.21
C CYS A 200 0.54 9.46 6.40
N LEU A 201 0.70 8.33 7.08
CA LEU A 201 0.82 7.02 6.46
C LEU A 201 -0.53 6.31 6.63
N VAL A 202 -1.05 5.73 5.55
CA VAL A 202 -2.31 4.99 5.54
C VAL A 202 -2.10 3.60 4.95
N THR A 203 -2.68 2.59 5.59
CA THR A 203 -2.68 1.20 5.11
C THR A 203 -3.98 0.49 5.45
N TYR A 204 -4.39 -0.49 4.63
CA TYR A 204 -5.53 -1.35 4.93
C TYR A 204 -5.27 -2.29 6.12
N SER A 205 -4.00 -2.55 6.45
CA SER A 205 -3.63 -3.54 7.46
C SER A 205 -3.87 -3.02 8.88
N CYS A 206 -4.53 -3.85 9.71
CA CYS A 206 -4.67 -3.63 11.16
C CYS A 206 -3.85 -4.63 11.99
N ALA A 207 -2.85 -5.28 11.39
CA ALA A 207 -2.06 -6.30 12.07
C ALA A 207 -1.29 -5.70 13.25
N ALA A 208 -1.37 -6.37 14.41
CA ALA A 208 -0.74 -5.90 15.66
C ALA A 208 0.78 -5.72 15.52
N ALA A 209 1.46 -6.59 14.76
CA ALA A 209 2.89 -6.47 14.48
C ALA A 209 3.23 -5.12 13.82
N ILE A 210 2.41 -4.67 12.87
CA ILE A 210 2.66 -3.43 12.11
C ILE A 210 2.37 -2.22 12.97
N ARG A 211 1.22 -2.22 13.65
CA ARG A 211 0.83 -1.17 14.59
C ARG A 211 1.88 -0.99 15.70
N SER A 212 2.40 -2.09 16.25
CA SER A 212 3.46 -2.05 17.27
C SER A 212 4.75 -1.42 16.74
N VAL A 213 5.17 -1.77 15.51
CA VAL A 213 6.36 -1.16 14.90
C VAL A 213 6.18 0.32 14.63
N LEU A 214 5.02 0.74 14.10
CA LEU A 214 4.72 2.16 13.87
C LEU A 214 4.83 2.96 15.18
N GLN A 215 4.33 2.41 16.30
CA GLN A 215 4.50 3.02 17.62
C GLN A 215 5.96 3.04 18.09
N GLN A 216 6.72 1.97 17.87
CA GLN A 216 8.14 1.92 18.23
C GLN A 216 8.97 2.96 17.46
N ILE A 217 8.58 3.27 16.22
CA ILE A 217 9.17 4.34 15.40
C ILE A 217 8.82 5.75 15.95
N GLY A 218 7.78 5.86 16.77
CA GLY A 218 7.29 7.11 17.34
C GLY A 218 6.06 7.69 16.63
N LEU A 219 5.44 6.94 15.72
CA LEU A 219 4.17 7.33 15.12
C LEU A 219 3.01 6.99 16.05
N HIS A 220 2.05 7.91 16.14
CA HIS A 220 0.75 7.67 16.72
C HIS A 220 -0.13 6.95 15.70
N ILE A 221 -0.95 6.01 16.16
CA ILE A 221 -1.77 5.15 15.31
C ILE A 221 -3.26 5.37 15.59
N GLY A 222 -4.07 5.23 14.55
CA GLY A 222 -5.52 5.24 14.58
C GLY A 222 -6.11 4.20 13.63
N ASN A 223 -7.38 3.91 13.81
CA ASN A 223 -8.22 3.17 12.90
C ASN A 223 -8.60 4.01 11.69
N THR A 224 -8.66 3.37 10.53
CA THR A 224 -9.45 3.89 9.40
C THR A 224 -10.84 3.27 9.42
N PRO A 225 -11.86 3.94 8.85
CA PRO A 225 -13.22 3.40 8.83
C PRO A 225 -13.26 1.94 8.31
N PRO A 226 -14.05 1.06 8.94
CA PRO A 226 -14.30 -0.27 8.41
C PRO A 226 -15.10 -0.14 7.11
N VAL A 227 -14.72 -0.90 6.09
CA VAL A 227 -15.38 -0.90 4.78
C VAL A 227 -16.10 -2.23 4.61
N GLY A 228 -17.42 -2.19 4.49
CA GLY A 228 -18.26 -3.39 4.48
C GLY A 228 -18.22 -4.14 5.82
N ARG A 229 -18.04 -5.48 5.78
CA ARG A 229 -17.94 -6.33 6.99
C ARG A 229 -16.49 -6.54 7.47
N ARG A 230 -15.55 -5.70 7.04
CA ARG A 230 -14.11 -5.91 7.27
C ARG A 230 -13.56 -5.07 8.41
N SER A 231 -12.46 -5.56 8.98
CA SER A 231 -11.64 -4.89 9.97
C SER A 231 -11.28 -3.44 9.56
N PRO A 232 -11.02 -2.54 10.54
CA PRO A 232 -10.46 -1.22 10.26
C PRO A 232 -9.09 -1.37 9.56
N GLY A 233 -8.61 -0.30 8.92
CA GLY A 233 -7.20 -0.18 8.53
C GLY A 233 -6.40 0.56 9.60
N THR A 234 -5.22 1.06 9.24
CA THR A 234 -4.39 1.88 10.13
C THR A 234 -4.03 3.21 9.45
N VAL A 235 -4.24 4.31 10.17
CA VAL A 235 -3.62 5.60 9.87
C VAL A 235 -2.54 5.86 10.91
N ALA A 236 -1.39 6.39 10.49
CA ALA A 236 -0.28 6.72 11.37
C ALA A 236 0.27 8.12 11.09
N ARG A 237 0.60 8.86 12.15
CA ARG A 237 1.06 10.26 12.10
C ARG A 237 2.07 10.55 13.19
N TRP A 238 2.90 11.57 13.00
CA TRP A 238 3.89 11.98 14.01
C TRP A 238 3.28 12.62 15.25
N TYR A 239 2.15 13.31 15.09
CA TYR A 239 1.50 14.03 16.18
C TYR A 239 0.13 13.42 16.51
N PRO A 240 -0.15 13.14 17.79
CA PRO A 240 -1.38 12.46 18.21
C PRO A 240 -2.64 13.28 17.90
N GLU A 241 -2.58 14.60 18.00
CA GLU A 241 -3.70 15.51 17.71
C GLU A 241 -4.15 15.49 16.25
N LEU A 242 -3.32 14.95 15.34
CA LEU A 242 -3.67 14.79 13.94
C LEU A 242 -4.38 13.45 13.65
N ILE A 243 -4.42 12.53 14.62
CA ILE A 243 -5.19 11.29 14.47
C ILE A 243 -6.69 11.62 14.52
N PRO A 244 -7.50 11.17 13.55
CA PRO A 244 -8.95 11.41 13.58
C PRO A 244 -9.55 10.90 14.89
N VAL A 245 -10.42 11.70 15.51
CA VAL A 245 -11.05 11.37 16.81
C VAL A 245 -11.88 10.08 16.72
N ASP A 246 -12.60 9.90 15.61
CA ASP A 246 -13.36 8.69 15.26
C ASP A 246 -12.46 7.50 14.87
N GLY A 247 -11.16 7.76 14.68
CA GLY A 247 -10.11 6.78 14.45
C GLY A 247 -9.40 6.31 15.72
N ALA A 248 -9.86 6.63 16.93
CA ALA A 248 -9.20 6.11 18.14
C ALA A 248 -9.25 4.57 18.21
N LEU A 249 -8.15 3.96 18.66
CA LEU A 249 -8.13 2.52 18.97
C LEU A 249 -8.96 2.24 20.22
N THR A 250 -9.76 1.18 20.18
CA THR A 250 -10.49 0.69 21.34
C THR A 250 -9.54 0.06 22.37
N GLN A 251 -9.97 -0.07 23.63
CA GLN A 251 -9.21 -0.80 24.65
C GLN A 251 -8.87 -2.24 24.19
N TRP A 252 -9.82 -2.90 23.52
CA TRP A 252 -9.64 -4.23 22.94
C TRP A 252 -8.45 -4.27 21.99
N GLU A 253 -8.34 -3.28 21.09
CA GLU A 253 -7.23 -3.17 20.15
C GLU A 253 -5.92 -2.85 20.85
N TRP A 254 -5.93 -1.91 21.80
CA TRP A 254 -4.73 -1.60 22.60
C TRP A 254 -4.18 -2.83 23.32
N GLU A 255 -5.04 -3.64 23.93
CA GLU A 255 -4.63 -4.88 24.57
C GLU A 255 -4.12 -5.93 23.56
N HIS A 256 -4.64 -5.95 22.32
CA HIS A 256 -4.15 -6.85 21.29
C HIS A 256 -2.66 -6.60 20.97
N LEU A 257 -2.24 -5.33 21.02
CA LEU A 257 -0.85 -4.93 20.82
C LEU A 257 0.09 -5.40 21.96
N LEU A 258 -0.46 -5.86 23.09
CA LEU A 258 0.29 -6.45 24.20
C LEU A 258 0.41 -7.98 24.11
N THR A 259 -0.04 -8.58 23.00
CA THR A 259 0.03 -10.02 22.76
C THR A 259 1.19 -10.42 21.86
N ARG A 260 1.46 -11.72 21.74
CA ARG A 260 2.43 -12.27 20.78
C ARG A 260 2.17 -11.88 19.33
N ALA A 261 0.94 -11.47 18.97
CA ALA A 261 0.65 -10.99 17.61
C ALA A 261 1.42 -9.71 17.26
N ALA A 262 1.80 -8.91 18.25
CA ALA A 262 2.59 -7.69 18.10
C ALA A 262 4.08 -7.94 17.85
N THR A 263 4.54 -9.19 17.92
CA THR A 263 5.93 -9.53 17.60
C THR A 263 6.24 -9.09 16.16
N PRO A 264 7.26 -8.24 15.95
CA PRO A 264 7.53 -7.62 14.66
C PRO A 264 8.07 -8.63 13.64
N TYR A 265 7.95 -8.26 12.36
CA TYR A 265 8.74 -8.86 11.29
C TYR A 265 10.09 -8.13 11.22
N ARG A 266 11.17 -8.85 10.89
CA ARG A 266 12.53 -8.27 10.82
C ARG A 266 13.26 -8.77 9.60
N ASP A 267 13.85 -7.84 8.86
CA ASP A 267 14.72 -8.06 7.71
C ASP A 267 15.95 -7.15 7.85
N PRO A 268 16.93 -7.54 8.68
CA PRO A 268 18.09 -6.70 9.00
C PRO A 268 18.94 -6.31 7.79
N THR A 269 18.87 -7.09 6.71
CA THR A 269 19.66 -6.92 5.49
C THR A 269 18.88 -6.23 4.37
N LEU A 270 17.56 -6.05 4.54
CA LEU A 270 16.62 -5.62 3.49
C LEU A 270 16.65 -6.48 2.23
N ASN A 271 17.08 -7.74 2.37
CA ASN A 271 17.27 -8.68 1.27
C ASN A 271 16.82 -10.11 1.64
N ASP A 272 16.36 -10.34 2.87
CA ASP A 272 15.93 -11.68 3.28
C ASP A 272 14.65 -12.11 2.54
N ASP A 273 14.55 -13.40 2.20
CA ASP A 273 13.34 -13.97 1.62
C ASP A 273 12.22 -14.15 2.66
N ALA A 274 10.97 -14.19 2.19
CA ALA A 274 9.81 -14.33 3.06
C ALA A 274 9.91 -15.50 4.08
N PRO A 275 10.34 -16.72 3.71
CA PRO A 275 10.44 -17.82 4.66
C PRO A 275 11.41 -17.55 5.81
N ILE A 276 12.51 -16.82 5.55
CA ILE A 276 13.51 -16.46 6.57
C ILE A 276 12.91 -15.47 7.56
N ILE A 277 12.25 -14.43 7.05
CA ILE A 277 11.60 -13.40 7.88
C ILE A 277 10.50 -14.04 8.74
N LEU A 278 9.68 -14.93 8.17
CA LEU A 278 8.63 -15.65 8.89
C LEU A 278 9.20 -16.57 9.97
N ALA A 279 10.24 -17.34 9.66
CA ALA A 279 10.88 -18.23 10.63
C ALA A 279 11.49 -17.45 11.80
N ARG A 280 12.12 -16.30 11.53
CA ARG A 280 12.65 -15.40 12.55
C ARG A 280 11.55 -14.89 13.48
N ARG A 281 10.45 -14.37 12.91
CA ARG A 281 9.30 -13.91 13.69
C ARG A 281 8.68 -15.04 14.52
N GLN A 282 8.55 -16.24 13.95
CA GLN A 282 8.00 -17.40 14.66
C GLN A 282 8.88 -17.80 15.86
N LYS A 283 10.21 -17.75 15.71
CA LYS A 283 11.16 -17.98 16.79
C LYS A 283 11.03 -16.93 17.89
N GLU A 284 10.90 -15.65 17.54
CA GLU A 284 10.64 -14.58 18.52
C GLU A 284 9.31 -14.78 19.25
N GLN A 285 8.26 -15.19 18.54
CA GLN A 285 6.95 -15.48 19.13
C GLN A 285 6.98 -16.68 20.09
N SER A 286 7.77 -17.72 19.79
CA SER A 286 7.79 -18.95 20.60
C SER A 286 8.48 -18.76 21.95
N ILE A 287 9.48 -17.88 22.03
CA ILE A 287 10.18 -17.52 23.27
C ILE A 287 9.55 -16.34 24.01
N SER A 288 8.54 -15.69 23.42
CA SER A 288 7.88 -14.52 24.01
C SER A 288 7.07 -14.87 25.25
N ILE A 289 7.26 -14.10 26.33
CA ILE A 289 6.47 -14.19 27.56
C ILE A 289 5.07 -13.57 27.42
N LEU A 290 4.79 -12.86 26.32
CA LEU A 290 3.51 -12.19 26.11
C LEU A 290 2.36 -13.19 25.96
N GLU A 291 1.15 -12.74 26.27
CA GLU A 291 -0.08 -13.51 26.12
C GLU A 291 -0.29 -13.93 24.65
N PRO A 292 -0.69 -15.18 24.36
CA PRO A 292 -1.12 -15.58 23.03
C PRO A 292 -2.45 -14.92 22.63
N THR A 293 -2.64 -14.61 21.35
CA THR A 293 -3.89 -14.03 20.82
C THR A 293 -5.13 -14.86 21.16
N SER A 294 -5.00 -16.18 21.28
CA SER A 294 -6.11 -17.07 21.65
C SER A 294 -6.60 -16.87 23.09
N GLN A 295 -5.71 -16.55 24.04
CA GLN A 295 -6.09 -16.22 25.41
C GLN A 295 -6.73 -14.83 25.49
N TRP A 296 -6.12 -13.84 24.83
CA TRP A 296 -6.67 -12.49 24.78
C TRP A 296 -8.10 -12.47 24.20
N ARG A 297 -8.35 -13.21 23.10
CA ARG A 297 -9.71 -13.38 22.55
C ARG A 297 -10.70 -14.00 23.53
N LYS A 298 -10.26 -14.90 24.41
CA LYS A 298 -11.13 -15.52 25.42
C LYS A 298 -11.51 -14.54 26.53
N ARG A 299 -10.61 -13.62 26.92
CA ARG A 299 -10.90 -12.61 27.95
C ARG A 299 -12.06 -11.71 27.56
N TRP A 300 -12.16 -11.35 26.28
CA TRP A 300 -13.17 -10.44 25.74
C TRP A 300 -14.46 -11.12 25.25
N ARG A 301 -14.53 -12.45 25.29
CA ARG A 301 -15.75 -13.22 24.98
C ARG A 301 -16.59 -13.54 26.23
N ARG A 302 -16.15 -13.07 27.40
CA ARG A 302 -16.85 -13.19 28.68
C ARG A 302 -17.63 -11.91 28.94
#